data_AF-A0A0F9GST1-F1
#
_entry.id   AF-A0A0F9GST1-F1
#
_cell.length_a   1.000
_cell.length_b   1.000
_cell.length_c   1.000
_cell.angle_alpha   90.00
_cell.angle_beta   90.00
_cell.angle_gamma   90.00
#
_symmetry.space_group_name_H-M   'P 1'
#
loop_
_entity.id
_entity.type
_entity.pdbx_description
1 polymer ?
#
loop_
_entity_poly.entity_id
_entity_poly.type
_entity_poly.pdbx_seq_one_letter_code
_entity_poly.pdbx_strand_id
1 'polypeptide(L)'
;MTSLESEGGWRELLAGAGVRSAAISGSGVFRDAATDERARQIFFAGEVPDFQVIIPDFGIVQGAFQITSVEYAGSHNGEATYELSLASAGAIGFTPL
;
A
#
# COMPACT_ATOMS: atom_id res chain seq x y z
N MET A 1 25.15 -14.11 -31.39
CA MET A 1 25.94 -12.87 -31.42
C MET A 1 25.87 -12.25 -30.04
N THR A 2 26.83 -12.58 -29.20
CA THR A 2 27.16 -11.84 -27.99
C THR A 2 27.89 -10.56 -28.41
N SER A 3 27.41 -9.39 -28.01
CA SER A 3 28.34 -8.28 -27.78
C SER A 3 28.14 -7.79 -26.36
N LEU A 4 29.28 -7.79 -25.67
CA LEU A 4 29.47 -7.64 -24.24
C LEU A 4 30.44 -6.47 -24.15
N GLU A 5 29.91 -5.25 -24.13
CA GLU A 5 30.69 -4.03 -23.96
C GLU A 5 29.88 -3.07 -23.08
N SER A 6 29.74 -3.40 -21.80
CA SER A 6 29.47 -2.38 -20.78
C SER A 6 30.83 -1.78 -20.41
N GLU A 7 31.17 -0.62 -20.99
CA GLU A 7 32.32 0.19 -20.58
C GLU A 7 32.24 0.45 -19.06
N GLY A 8 33.23 -0.04 -18.31
CA GLY A 8 33.40 0.27 -16.89
C GLY A 8 32.86 -0.75 -15.88
N GLY A 9 32.36 -1.91 -16.29
CA GLY A 9 31.96 -2.98 -15.35
C GLY A 9 30.80 -2.62 -14.41
N TRP A 10 30.14 -1.49 -14.67
CA TRP A 10 28.92 -1.10 -13.97
C TRP A 10 27.79 -1.95 -14.52
N ARG A 11 27.11 -2.64 -13.61
CA ARG A 11 25.88 -3.34 -13.94
C ARG A 11 24.84 -2.29 -14.33
N GLU A 12 24.60 -2.15 -15.63
CA GLU A 12 23.47 -1.37 -16.13
C GLU A 12 22.19 -2.00 -15.58
N LEU A 13 21.59 -1.34 -14.59
CA LEU A 13 20.25 -1.69 -14.15
C LEU A 13 19.31 -1.28 -15.29
N LEU A 14 18.69 -2.27 -15.95
CA LEU A 14 17.56 -2.02 -16.84
C LEU A 14 16.43 -1.41 -16.00
N ALA A 15 16.42 -0.08 -15.90
CA ALA A 15 15.42 0.68 -15.17
C ALA A 15 14.04 0.39 -15.78
N GLY A 16 13.29 -0.54 -15.18
CA GLY A 16 11.96 -0.94 -15.66
C GLY A 16 11.77 -2.43 -15.95
N ALA A 17 12.81 -3.27 -15.87
CA ALA A 17 12.66 -4.72 -16.01
C ALA A 17 12.18 -5.45 -14.73
N GLY A 18 11.92 -4.70 -13.66
CA GLY A 18 11.44 -5.21 -12.37
C GLY A 18 9.95 -4.99 -12.18
N VAL A 19 9.29 -5.93 -11.48
CA VAL A 19 7.94 -5.73 -10.97
C VAL A 19 7.95 -4.54 -10.02
N ARG A 20 7.10 -3.55 -10.27
CA ARG A 20 6.90 -2.41 -9.37
C ARG A 20 5.84 -2.79 -8.34
N SER A 21 6.12 -2.55 -7.07
CA SER A 21 5.17 -2.74 -5.97
C SER A 21 5.00 -1.44 -5.20
N ALA A 22 3.80 -1.24 -4.64
CA ALA A 22 3.52 -0.19 -3.67
C ALA A 22 2.96 -0.82 -2.39
N ALA A 23 3.38 -0.31 -1.25
CA ALA A 23 2.88 -0.70 0.06
C ALA A 23 2.48 0.54 0.84
N ILE A 24 1.39 0.43 1.59
CA ILE A 24 0.86 1.52 2.42
C ILE A 24 0.64 0.95 3.81
N SER A 25 1.19 1.61 4.82
CA SER A 25 0.97 1.28 6.22
C SER A 25 0.33 2.48 6.89
N GLY A 26 -0.76 2.25 7.61
CA GLY A 26 -1.47 3.27 8.35
C GLY A 26 -1.80 2.79 9.75
N SER A 27 -1.66 3.67 10.73
CA SER A 27 -2.13 3.44 12.09
C SER A 27 -3.12 4.53 12.48
N GLY A 28 -4.07 4.20 13.34
CA GLY A 28 -5.11 5.13 13.73
C GLY A 28 -5.94 4.67 14.91
N VAL A 29 -6.89 5.51 15.27
CA VAL A 29 -8.00 5.17 16.18
C VAL A 29 -9.27 5.12 15.35
N PHE A 30 -10.09 4.09 15.54
CA PHE A 30 -11.37 4.04 14.85
C PHE A 30 -12.26 5.17 15.36
N ARG A 31 -12.61 6.08 14.47
CA ARG A 31 -13.55 7.17 14.77
C ARG A 31 -15.01 6.67 14.74
N ASP A 32 -15.29 5.63 13.96
CA ASP A 32 -16.61 5.05 13.79
C ASP A 32 -16.55 3.53 13.52
N ALA A 33 -17.60 2.82 13.93
CA ALA A 33 -17.69 1.36 13.82
C ALA A 33 -17.97 0.85 12.40
N ALA A 34 -18.50 1.70 11.51
CA ALA A 34 -18.85 1.30 10.14
C ALA A 34 -17.60 1.16 9.26
N THR A 35 -16.62 2.05 9.44
CA THR A 35 -15.34 2.02 8.73
C THR A 35 -14.49 0.82 9.18
N ASP A 36 -14.51 0.49 10.49
CA ASP A 36 -13.94 -0.77 11.01
C ASP A 36 -14.54 -1.99 10.29
N GLU A 37 -15.87 -2.07 10.29
CA GLU A 37 -16.56 -3.23 9.75
C GLU A 37 -16.24 -3.43 8.28
N ARG A 38 -16.16 -2.34 7.51
CA ARG A 38 -15.82 -2.42 6.09
C ARG A 38 -14.39 -2.90 5.87
N ALA A 39 -13.41 -2.37 6.61
CA ALA A 39 -12.02 -2.80 6.48
C ALA A 39 -11.86 -4.29 6.84
N ARG A 40 -12.52 -4.72 7.91
CA ARG A 40 -12.55 -6.11 8.35
C ARG A 40 -13.23 -7.03 7.33
N GLN A 41 -14.36 -6.63 6.75
CA GLN A 41 -15.02 -7.41 5.69
C GLN A 41 -14.10 -7.58 4.48
N ILE A 42 -13.48 -6.50 4.00
CA ILE A 42 -12.55 -6.55 2.85
C ILE A 42 -11.39 -7.51 3.15
N PHE A 43 -10.81 -7.44 4.35
CA PHE A 43 -9.72 -8.33 4.77
C PHE A 43 -10.14 -9.80 4.76
N PHE A 44 -11.24 -10.16 5.44
CA PHE A 44 -11.68 -11.55 5.54
C PHE A 44 -12.20 -12.12 4.22
N ALA A 45 -12.80 -11.28 3.37
CA ALA A 45 -13.25 -11.68 2.04
C ALA A 45 -12.10 -11.77 1.03
N GLY A 46 -10.90 -11.27 1.37
CA GLY A 46 -9.76 -11.22 0.46
C GLY A 46 -10.02 -10.32 -0.75
N GLU A 47 -10.87 -9.31 -0.60
CA GLU A 47 -11.21 -8.38 -1.68
C GLU A 47 -10.03 -7.45 -1.98
N VAL A 48 -9.93 -7.03 -3.25
CA VAL A 48 -8.91 -6.08 -3.74
C VAL A 48 -9.58 -4.84 -4.34
N PRO A 49 -10.36 -4.07 -3.57
CA PRO A 49 -11.04 -2.90 -4.09
C PRO A 49 -10.03 -1.79 -4.43
N ASP A 50 -10.49 -0.81 -5.21
CA ASP A 50 -9.74 0.42 -5.41
C ASP A 50 -9.69 1.23 -4.12
N PHE A 51 -8.47 1.52 -3.67
CA PHE A 51 -8.20 2.47 -2.59
C PHE A 51 -7.69 3.78 -3.16
N GLN A 52 -8.01 4.87 -2.46
CA GLN A 52 -7.47 6.19 -2.71
C GLN A 52 -6.78 6.68 -1.43
N VAL A 53 -5.49 7.00 -1.53
CA VAL A 53 -4.67 7.51 -0.43
C VAL A 53 -4.25 8.92 -0.75
N ILE A 54 -4.72 9.84 0.06
CA ILE A 54 -4.44 11.27 -0.05
C ILE A 54 -3.24 11.55 0.87
N ILE A 55 -2.12 11.93 0.27
CA ILE A 55 -0.91 12.30 1.00
C ILE A 55 -0.87 13.84 1.02
N PRO A 56 -1.00 14.47 2.20
CA PRO A 56 -0.96 15.93 2.33
C PRO A 56 0.31 16.50 1.67
N ASP A 57 0.14 17.59 0.92
CA ASP A 57 1.23 18.32 0.24
C ASP A 57 2.03 17.49 -0.79
N PHE A 58 1.54 16.31 -1.22
CA PHE A 58 2.22 15.43 -2.16
C PHE A 58 1.34 15.01 -3.35
N GLY A 59 0.14 14.49 -3.07
CA GLY A 59 -0.78 14.04 -4.11
C GLY A 59 -1.64 12.85 -3.71
N ILE A 60 -2.31 12.28 -4.69
CA ILE A 60 -3.27 11.18 -4.54
C ILE A 60 -2.71 9.92 -5.20
N VAL A 61 -2.56 8.86 -4.41
CA VAL A 61 -2.23 7.51 -4.88
C VAL A 61 -3.54 6.73 -4.99
N GLN A 62 -3.82 6.13 -6.15
CA GLN A 62 -5.06 5.39 -6.37
C GLN A 62 -4.81 4.08 -7.11
N GLY A 63 -5.50 3.01 -6.71
CA GLY A 63 -5.51 1.74 -7.43
C GLY A 63 -5.98 0.59 -6.55
N ALA A 64 -5.97 -0.63 -7.10
CA ALA A 64 -6.34 -1.83 -6.37
C ALA A 64 -5.29 -2.17 -5.29
N PHE A 65 -5.73 -2.29 -4.04
CA PHE A 65 -4.90 -2.77 -2.93
C PHE A 65 -5.57 -3.93 -2.20
N GLN A 66 -4.76 -4.87 -1.75
CA GLN A 66 -5.16 -5.90 -0.81
C GLN A 66 -4.79 -5.45 0.61
N ILE A 67 -5.69 -5.63 1.58
CA ILE A 67 -5.33 -5.54 3.00
C ILE A 67 -4.58 -6.82 3.38
N THR A 68 -3.30 -6.70 3.73
CA THR A 68 -2.44 -7.85 4.08
C THR A 68 -2.38 -8.12 5.57
N SER A 69 -2.63 -7.10 6.40
CA SER A 69 -2.56 -7.18 7.86
C SER A 69 -3.52 -6.19 8.50
N VAL A 70 -4.16 -6.63 9.59
CA VAL A 70 -4.99 -5.78 10.47
C VAL A 70 -4.64 -6.13 11.92
N GLU A 71 -4.01 -5.21 12.63
CA GLU A 71 -3.64 -5.36 14.03
C GLU A 71 -4.52 -4.47 14.90
N TYR A 72 -5.05 -5.02 15.99
CA TYR A 72 -5.80 -4.26 16.98
C TYR A 72 -5.00 -4.25 18.28
N ALA A 73 -4.72 -3.06 18.79
CA ALA A 73 -4.07 -2.87 20.08
C ALA A 73 -5.00 -2.09 21.02
N GLY A 74 -5.22 -2.63 22.21
CA GLY A 74 -6.01 -1.98 23.25
C GLY A 74 -5.10 -1.42 24.33
N SER A 75 -5.16 -0.12 24.58
CA SER A 75 -4.65 0.44 25.83
C SER A 75 -5.72 0.27 26.90
N HIS A 76 -5.33 -0.22 28.09
CA HIS A 76 -6.20 -0.37 29.28
C HIS A 76 -6.94 0.94 29.70
N ASN A 77 -6.63 2.08 29.06
CA ASN A 77 -7.13 3.43 29.34
C ASN A 77 -8.01 4.03 28.21
N GLY A 78 -8.55 3.24 27.29
CA GLY A 78 -9.76 3.64 26.55
C GLY A 78 -9.62 4.07 25.09
N GLU A 79 -8.43 4.06 24.50
CA GLU A 79 -8.26 4.20 23.04
C GLU A 79 -7.76 2.88 22.46
N ALA A 80 -8.63 2.22 21.68
CA ALA A 80 -8.24 1.10 20.84
C ALA A 80 -7.61 1.67 19.56
N THR A 81 -6.35 1.33 19.34
CA THR A 81 -5.62 1.67 18.12
C THR A 81 -5.63 0.49 17.17
N TYR A 82 -5.54 0.78 15.88
CA TYR A 82 -5.37 -0.22 14.85
C TYR A 82 -4.18 0.11 13.97
N GLU A 83 -3.56 -0.94 13.43
CA GLU A 83 -2.61 -0.84 12.33
C GLU A 83 -3.13 -1.62 11.14
N LEU A 84 -2.94 -1.07 9.95
CA LEU A 84 -3.41 -1.60 8.69
C LEU A 84 -2.25 -1.59 7.68
N SER A 85 -2.03 -2.73 7.04
CA SER A 85 -1.07 -2.85 5.95
C SER A 85 -1.77 -3.19 4.64
N LEU A 86 -1.44 -2.46 3.58
CA LEU A 86 -1.95 -2.66 2.24
C LEU A 86 -0.81 -2.92 1.24
N ALA A 87 -1.05 -3.81 0.29
CA ALA A 87 -0.15 -4.10 -0.82
C ALA A 87 -0.85 -3.91 -2.17
N SER A 88 -0.15 -3.33 -3.14
CA SER A 88 -0.69 -3.12 -4.49
C SER A 88 -1.04 -4.46 -5.14
N ALA A 89 -2.29 -4.59 -5.58
CA ALA A 89 -2.82 -5.75 -6.30
C ALA A 89 -3.05 -5.45 -7.79
N GLY A 90 -2.62 -4.28 -8.27
CA GLY A 90 -2.80 -3.84 -9.65
C GLY A 90 -1.99 -2.60 -10.00
N ALA A 91 -2.31 -2.00 -11.15
CA ALA A 91 -1.69 -0.75 -11.58
C ALA A 91 -2.07 0.39 -10.63
N ILE A 92 -1.09 1.19 -10.24
CA ILE A 92 -1.26 2.33 -9.34
C ILE A 92 -1.13 3.63 -10.13
N GLY A 93 -2.17 4.46 -10.06
CA GLY A 93 -2.16 5.83 -10.54
C GLY A 93 -1.66 6.80 -9.47
N PHE A 94 -0.96 7.85 -9.88
CA PHE A 94 -0.55 8.95 -9.02
C PHE A 94 -0.97 10.28 -9.65
N THR A 95 -1.70 11.09 -8.89
CA THR A 95 -2.08 12.46 -9.27
C THR A 95 -1.35 13.44 -8.34
N PRO A 96 -0.37 14.21 -8.83
CA PRO A 96 0.29 15.23 -8.01
C PRO A 96 -0.67 16.36 -7.64
N LEU A 97 -0.43 17.01 -6.49
CA LEU A 97 -1.19 18.19 -6.03
C LEU A 97 -0.83 19.45 -6.84
#